data_AF-A0A6S7IUT6-F1
#
_entry.id   AF-A0A6S7IUT6-F1
#
_cell.length_a   1.000
_cell.length_b   1.000
_cell.length_c   1.000
_cell.angle_alpha   90.00
_cell.angle_beta   90.00
_cell.angle_gamma   90.00
#
_symmetry.space_group_name_H-M   'P 1'
#
loop_
_entity.id
_entity.type
_entity.pdbx_description
1 polymer ?
#
loop_
_entity_poly.entity_id
_entity_poly.type
_entity_poly.pdbx_seq_one_letter_code
_entity_poly.pdbx_strand_id
1 'polypeptide(L)'
;MAEIKQACYDGTGDVDLWRMKMKFYCSTKKFEGKQEAHAIASKLEGAAFLCIARLDDELQDDPKEVKAALRKEFNKESIDHEKAVDELRGLRRKGGETPAQLAWRIEKLMAKAYPELCASTHGSAKKTKELMLHDTFLGAIDNAMSRKIKSDSKHRDLNLTQLSEELDRLELIYKTTVPKVNLEVNNFKTTGEADEISLRKIIREEVAAALSKENDGSRETEDETKRTVG
;
A
#
# COMPACT_ATOMS: atom_id res chain seq x y z
N MET A 1 -29.93 25.72 -39.47
CA MET A 1 -29.57 25.41 -38.07
C MET A 1 -28.14 24.91 -38.07
N ALA A 2 -27.25 25.49 -37.26
CA ALA A 2 -25.87 25.01 -37.18
C ALA A 2 -25.83 23.63 -36.51
N GLU A 3 -25.24 22.65 -37.20
CA GLU A 3 -25.10 21.29 -36.68
C GLU A 3 -23.95 21.28 -35.67
N ILE A 4 -24.27 21.08 -34.39
CA ILE A 4 -23.25 20.91 -33.35
C ILE A 4 -22.57 19.56 -33.62
N LYS A 5 -21.34 19.60 -34.16
CA LYS A 5 -20.52 18.40 -34.34
C LYS A 5 -20.07 17.90 -32.97
N GLN A 6 -20.72 16.85 -32.48
CA GLN A 6 -20.32 16.15 -31.27
C GLN A 6 -19.02 15.36 -31.53
N ALA A 7 -18.05 15.44 -30.62
CA ALA A 7 -16.80 14.68 -30.71
C ALA A 7 -17.06 13.17 -30.54
N CYS A 8 -16.43 12.36 -31.39
CA CYS A 8 -16.41 10.91 -31.27
C CYS A 8 -15.53 10.46 -30.10
N TYR A 9 -15.72 9.22 -29.64
CA TYR A 9 -14.96 8.62 -28.54
C TYR A 9 -14.26 7.35 -28.98
N ASP A 10 -12.94 7.31 -28.76
CA ASP A 10 -12.05 6.23 -29.19
C ASP A 10 -11.61 5.30 -28.04
N GLY A 11 -11.95 5.64 -26.80
CA GLY A 11 -11.54 4.92 -25.59
C GLY A 11 -10.41 5.59 -24.78
N THR A 12 -9.85 6.72 -25.22
CA THR A 12 -8.69 7.34 -24.56
C THR A 12 -9.04 8.48 -23.59
N GLY A 13 -10.27 8.98 -23.64
CA GLY A 13 -10.78 10.08 -22.81
C GLY A 13 -11.39 9.64 -21.47
N ASP A 14 -11.99 10.59 -20.76
CA ASP A 14 -12.84 10.29 -19.61
C ASP A 14 -14.21 9.80 -20.11
N VAL A 15 -14.49 8.52 -19.88
CA VAL A 15 -15.72 7.87 -20.34
C VAL A 15 -16.96 8.47 -19.67
N ASP A 16 -16.88 8.91 -18.42
CA ASP A 16 -18.04 9.44 -17.69
C ASP A 16 -18.36 10.87 -18.14
N LEU A 17 -17.33 11.69 -18.40
CA LEU A 17 -17.52 12.99 -19.05
C LEU A 17 -18.15 12.84 -20.45
N TRP A 18 -17.68 11.88 -21.24
CA TRP A 18 -18.25 11.62 -22.56
C TRP A 18 -19.70 11.10 -22.47
N ARG A 19 -19.99 10.15 -21.57
CA ARG A 19 -21.35 9.64 -21.33
C ARG A 19 -22.30 10.76 -20.91
N MET A 20 -21.85 11.70 -20.09
CA MET A 20 -22.65 12.86 -19.71
C MET A 20 -22.99 13.73 -20.94
N LYS A 21 -22.00 14.03 -21.81
CA LYS A 21 -22.23 14.76 -23.07
C LYS A 21 -23.22 14.03 -23.98
N MET A 22 -23.13 12.70 -24.07
CA MET A 22 -24.06 11.90 -24.86
C MET A 22 -25.48 11.89 -24.27
N LYS A 23 -25.61 11.86 -22.94
CA LYS A 23 -26.92 12.01 -22.29
C LYS A 23 -27.60 13.33 -22.68
N PHE A 24 -26.86 14.44 -22.68
CA PHE A 24 -27.37 15.74 -23.13
C PHE A 24 -27.75 15.74 -24.61
N TYR A 25 -26.92 15.13 -25.48
CA TYR A 25 -27.20 15.03 -26.90
C TYR A 25 -28.48 14.23 -27.19
N CYS A 26 -28.60 13.02 -26.65
CA CYS A 26 -29.77 12.16 -26.85
C CYS A 26 -31.04 12.82 -26.32
N SER A 27 -30.97 13.50 -25.16
CA SER A 27 -32.09 14.26 -24.61
C SER A 27 -32.51 15.43 -25.52
N THR A 28 -31.54 16.17 -26.06
CA THR A 28 -31.83 17.30 -26.98
C THR A 28 -32.48 16.82 -28.27
N LYS A 29 -32.11 15.62 -28.74
CA LYS A 29 -32.65 15.00 -29.96
C LYS A 29 -33.87 14.10 -29.72
N LYS A 30 -34.28 13.92 -28.45
CA LYS A 30 -35.36 13.01 -28.03
C LYS A 30 -35.15 11.57 -28.49
N PHE A 31 -33.91 11.10 -28.47
CA PHE A 31 -33.60 9.69 -28.73
C PHE A 31 -33.86 8.87 -27.47
N GLU A 32 -34.61 7.78 -27.64
CA GLU A 32 -35.01 6.87 -26.55
C GLU A 32 -34.85 5.41 -26.99
N GLY A 33 -34.62 4.51 -26.01
CA GLY A 33 -34.48 3.07 -26.25
C GLY A 33 -33.41 2.74 -27.29
N LYS A 34 -33.77 1.95 -28.31
CA LYS A 34 -32.84 1.54 -29.39
C LYS A 34 -32.24 2.71 -30.15
N GLN A 35 -32.99 3.80 -30.34
CA GLN A 35 -32.48 4.99 -31.03
C GLN A 35 -31.35 5.66 -30.23
N GLU A 36 -31.44 5.62 -28.90
CA GLU A 36 -30.37 6.10 -28.03
C GLU A 36 -29.12 5.21 -28.16
N ALA A 37 -29.28 3.89 -28.17
CA ALA A 37 -28.18 2.95 -28.34
C ALA A 37 -27.44 3.18 -29.68
N HIS A 38 -28.18 3.29 -30.79
CA HIS A 38 -27.60 3.59 -32.10
C HIS A 38 -26.93 4.97 -32.14
N ALA A 39 -27.52 5.99 -31.51
CA ALA A 39 -26.91 7.31 -31.43
C ALA A 39 -25.57 7.26 -30.67
N ILE A 40 -25.49 6.48 -29.59
CA ILE A 40 -24.25 6.25 -28.85
C ILE A 40 -23.24 5.52 -29.74
N ALA A 41 -23.61 4.39 -30.34
CA ALA A 41 -22.74 3.60 -31.20
C ALA A 41 -22.17 4.40 -32.39
N SER A 42 -22.97 5.28 -33.00
CA SER A 42 -22.54 6.15 -34.11
C SER A 42 -21.48 7.19 -33.74
N LYS A 43 -21.24 7.40 -32.44
CA LYS A 43 -20.24 8.33 -31.89
C LYS A 43 -19.06 7.62 -31.26
N LEU A 44 -18.94 6.32 -31.46
CA LEU A 44 -17.80 5.51 -31.04
C LEU A 44 -16.89 5.23 -32.22
N GLU A 45 -15.60 5.21 -31.95
CA GLU A 45 -14.56 4.88 -32.92
C GLU A 45 -13.53 3.93 -32.26
N GLY A 46 -12.70 3.32 -33.09
CA GLY A 46 -11.57 2.50 -32.63
C GLY A 46 -11.94 1.44 -31.58
N ALA A 47 -11.21 1.44 -30.46
CA ALA A 47 -11.40 0.45 -29.40
C ALA A 47 -12.78 0.54 -28.74
N ALA A 48 -13.33 1.75 -28.61
CA ALA A 48 -14.64 1.94 -27.99
C ALA A 48 -15.79 1.39 -28.84
N PHE A 49 -15.68 1.49 -30.17
CA PHE A 49 -16.64 0.83 -31.07
C PHE A 49 -16.52 -0.69 -30.99
N LEU A 50 -15.29 -1.22 -31.00
CA LEU A 50 -15.04 -2.66 -30.89
C LEU A 50 -15.54 -3.25 -29.56
N CYS A 51 -15.51 -2.48 -28.47
CA CYS A 51 -16.07 -2.88 -27.18
C CYS A 51 -17.56 -3.24 -27.30
N ILE A 52 -18.34 -2.40 -28.00
CA ILE A 52 -19.78 -2.65 -28.19
C ILE A 52 -20.05 -3.75 -29.19
N ALA A 53 -19.27 -3.81 -30.27
CA ALA A 53 -19.41 -4.86 -31.29
C ALA A 53 -19.16 -6.29 -30.76
N ARG A 54 -18.61 -6.42 -29.54
CA ARG A 54 -18.44 -7.72 -28.85
C ARG A 54 -19.64 -8.13 -27.99
N LEU A 55 -20.60 -7.24 -27.76
CA LEU A 55 -21.83 -7.58 -27.05
C LEU A 55 -22.72 -8.42 -27.97
N ASP A 56 -23.56 -9.27 -27.38
CA ASP A 56 -24.61 -9.96 -28.11
C ASP A 56 -25.54 -8.95 -28.79
N ASP A 57 -26.06 -9.27 -29.98
CA ASP A 57 -26.84 -8.34 -30.82
C ASP A 57 -28.04 -7.73 -30.07
N GLU A 58 -28.68 -8.50 -29.19
CA GLU A 58 -29.80 -8.03 -28.37
C GLU A 58 -29.39 -6.96 -27.34
N LEU A 59 -28.15 -7.03 -26.84
CA LEU A 59 -27.60 -6.11 -25.85
C LEU A 59 -27.04 -4.83 -26.48
N GLN A 60 -26.64 -4.89 -27.76
CA GLN A 60 -26.18 -3.72 -28.51
C GLN A 60 -27.29 -2.67 -28.68
N ASP A 61 -28.55 -3.11 -28.64
CA ASP A 61 -29.74 -2.26 -28.76
C ASP A 61 -30.21 -1.67 -27.42
N ASP A 62 -29.64 -2.12 -26.28
CA ASP A 62 -29.97 -1.57 -24.97
C ASP A 62 -28.98 -0.45 -24.59
N PRO A 63 -29.42 0.82 -24.52
CA PRO A 63 -28.54 1.93 -24.16
C PRO A 63 -27.94 1.80 -22.75
N LYS A 64 -28.56 1.03 -21.83
CA LYS A 64 -28.00 0.77 -20.50
C LYS A 64 -26.81 -0.18 -20.58
N GLU A 65 -26.96 -1.29 -21.31
CA GLU A 65 -25.90 -2.30 -21.47
C GLU A 65 -24.71 -1.72 -22.25
N VAL A 66 -24.98 -0.99 -23.33
CA VAL A 66 -23.98 -0.22 -24.08
C VAL A 66 -23.18 0.71 -23.16
N LYS A 67 -23.85 1.51 -22.32
CA LYS A 67 -23.19 2.42 -21.38
C LYS A 67 -22.42 1.67 -20.29
N ALA A 68 -22.92 0.52 -19.84
CA ALA A 68 -22.27 -0.32 -18.83
C ALA A 68 -20.99 -0.95 -19.38
N ALA A 69 -21.02 -1.48 -20.60
CA ALA A 69 -19.87 -2.05 -21.28
C ALA A 69 -18.76 -1.01 -21.48
N LEU A 70 -19.10 0.18 -21.99
CA LEU A 70 -18.14 1.27 -22.16
C LEU A 70 -17.52 1.71 -20.82
N ARG A 71 -18.32 1.80 -19.76
CA ARG A 71 -17.82 2.17 -18.44
C ARG A 71 -16.90 1.08 -17.90
N LYS A 72 -17.25 -0.20 -18.06
CA LYS A 72 -16.43 -1.32 -17.60
C LYS A 72 -15.06 -1.33 -18.30
N GLU A 73 -15.03 -1.10 -19.61
CA GLU A 73 -13.81 -1.19 -20.40
C GLU A 73 -12.91 0.06 -20.27
N PHE A 74 -13.50 1.25 -20.17
CA PHE A 74 -12.76 2.51 -20.29
C PHE A 74 -12.83 3.43 -19.06
N ASN A 75 -13.44 3.02 -17.95
CA ASN A 75 -13.42 3.85 -16.76
C ASN A 75 -12.00 3.86 -16.16
N LYS A 76 -11.30 4.98 -16.35
CA LYS A 76 -9.96 5.22 -15.81
C LYS A 76 -9.92 5.10 -14.29
N GLU A 77 -11.01 5.39 -13.58
CA GLU A 77 -11.06 5.20 -12.12
C GLU A 77 -10.98 3.72 -11.75
N SER A 78 -11.53 2.81 -12.56
CA SER A 78 -11.41 1.36 -12.35
C SER A 78 -9.98 0.88 -12.61
N ILE A 79 -9.32 1.42 -13.64
CA ILE A 79 -7.94 1.11 -14.00
C ILE A 79 -6.96 1.67 -12.95
N ASP A 80 -7.19 2.88 -12.45
CA ASP A 80 -6.38 3.50 -11.40
C ASP A 80 -6.62 2.85 -10.03
N HIS A 81 -7.85 2.38 -9.77
CA HIS A 81 -8.18 1.56 -8.60
C HIS A 81 -7.39 0.25 -8.58
N GLU A 82 -7.49 -0.56 -9.63
CA GLU A 82 -6.80 -1.86 -9.70
C GLU A 82 -5.28 -1.69 -9.60
N LYS A 83 -4.71 -0.70 -10.31
CA LYS A 83 -3.29 -0.37 -10.19
C LYS A 83 -2.89 0.04 -8.77
N ALA A 84 -3.72 0.85 -8.09
CA ALA A 84 -3.43 1.26 -6.71
C ALA A 84 -3.53 0.09 -5.73
N VAL A 85 -4.47 -0.83 -5.92
CA VAL A 85 -4.60 -2.07 -5.13
C VAL A 85 -3.36 -2.96 -5.33
N ASP A 86 -2.92 -3.14 -6.57
CA ASP A 86 -1.72 -3.92 -6.88
C ASP A 86 -0.45 -3.27 -6.30
N GLU A 87 -0.32 -1.95 -6.39
CA GLU A 87 0.79 -1.20 -5.80
C GLU A 87 0.80 -1.31 -4.27
N LEU A 88 -0.38 -1.29 -3.61
CA LEU A 88 -0.49 -1.53 -2.16
C LEU A 88 -0.05 -2.93 -1.77
N ARG A 89 -0.50 -3.96 -2.51
CA ARG A 89 -0.17 -5.37 -2.20
C ARG A 89 1.33 -5.65 -2.33
N GLY A 90 1.97 -5.05 -3.33
CA GLY A 90 3.41 -5.19 -3.58
C GLY A 90 4.28 -4.19 -2.83
N LEU A 91 3.71 -3.33 -1.98
CA LEU A 91 4.43 -2.18 -1.44
C LEU A 91 5.60 -2.62 -0.55
N ARG A 92 6.77 -2.03 -0.83
CA ARG A 92 7.94 -2.09 0.04
C ARG A 92 8.52 -0.69 0.23
N ARG A 93 9.09 -0.46 1.40
CA ARG A 93 9.85 0.75 1.71
C ARG A 93 11.05 0.85 0.78
N LYS A 94 11.24 2.01 0.16
CA LYS A 94 12.38 2.27 -0.72
C LYS A 94 13.63 2.56 0.13
N GLY A 95 14.82 2.22 -0.38
CA GLY A 95 16.08 2.56 0.28
C GLY A 95 16.20 4.08 0.45
N GLY A 96 16.46 4.54 1.67
CA GLY A 96 16.55 5.97 2.01
C GLY A 96 15.21 6.69 2.24
N GLU A 97 14.07 6.04 2.03
CA GLU A 97 12.74 6.57 2.39
C GLU A 97 12.60 6.61 3.92
N THR A 98 12.04 7.68 4.48
CA THR A 98 11.73 7.75 5.93
C THR A 98 10.41 7.02 6.24
N PRO A 99 10.17 6.55 7.48
CA PRO A 99 8.89 5.98 7.89
C PRO A 99 7.70 6.90 7.62
N ALA A 100 7.86 8.21 7.86
CA ALA A 100 6.82 9.20 7.59
C ALA A 100 6.49 9.31 6.08
N GLN A 101 7.51 9.24 5.20
CA GLN A 101 7.29 9.24 3.75
C GLN A 101 6.56 7.98 3.28
N LEU A 102 6.91 6.81 3.85
CA LEU A 102 6.21 5.56 3.59
C LEU A 102 4.74 5.64 4.03
N ALA A 103 4.48 6.11 5.25
CA ALA A 103 3.13 6.29 5.78
C ALA A 103 2.28 7.18 4.85
N TRP A 104 2.81 8.34 4.45
CA TRP A 104 2.12 9.24 3.52
C TRP A 104 1.85 8.59 2.15
N ARG A 105 2.80 7.81 1.63
CA ARG A 105 2.63 7.08 0.36
C ARG A 105 1.53 6.03 0.46
N ILE A 106 1.46 5.30 1.57
CA ILE A 106 0.39 4.34 1.85
C ILE A 106 -0.97 5.03 1.89
N GLU A 107 -1.11 6.16 2.61
CA GLU A 107 -2.38 6.90 2.67
C GLU A 107 -2.85 7.36 1.29
N LYS A 108 -1.92 7.85 0.46
CA LYS A 108 -2.24 8.26 -0.92
C LYS A 108 -2.70 7.10 -1.78
N LEU A 109 -2.03 5.95 -1.69
CA LEU A 109 -2.42 4.77 -2.45
C LEU A 109 -3.75 4.21 -1.95
N MET A 110 -3.99 4.19 -0.64
CA MET A 110 -5.27 3.80 -0.05
C MET A 110 -6.42 4.71 -0.46
N ALA A 111 -6.20 6.02 -0.57
CA ALA A 111 -7.23 6.94 -1.06
C ALA A 111 -7.62 6.69 -2.53
N LYS A 112 -6.67 6.23 -3.35
CA LYS A 112 -6.93 5.84 -4.75
C LYS A 112 -7.56 4.45 -4.86
N ALA A 113 -7.09 3.50 -4.06
CA ALA A 113 -7.58 2.14 -4.05
C ALA A 113 -8.95 2.02 -3.37
N TYR A 114 -9.26 2.81 -2.34
CA TYR A 114 -10.53 2.68 -1.62
C TYR A 114 -11.09 4.06 -1.30
N PRO A 115 -11.53 4.83 -2.33
CA PRO A 115 -11.99 6.20 -2.15
C PRO A 115 -13.19 6.29 -1.20
N GLU A 116 -14.17 5.37 -1.31
CA GLU A 116 -15.35 5.34 -0.44
C GLU A 116 -15.00 5.01 1.02
N LEU A 117 -14.07 4.07 1.23
CA LEU A 117 -13.58 3.73 2.56
C LEU A 117 -12.84 4.92 3.20
N CYS A 118 -12.07 5.65 2.39
CA CYS A 118 -11.30 6.80 2.86
C CYS A 118 -12.14 8.06 3.10
N ALA A 119 -13.24 8.21 2.38
CA ALA A 119 -14.20 9.30 2.54
C ALA A 119 -15.16 9.07 3.73
N SER A 120 -15.40 7.81 4.10
CA SER A 120 -16.31 7.47 5.19
C SER A 120 -15.71 7.78 6.56
N THR A 121 -16.46 8.53 7.38
CA THR A 121 -16.11 8.85 8.77
C THR A 121 -16.86 7.99 9.79
N HIS A 122 -17.73 7.07 9.33
CA HIS A 122 -18.52 6.21 10.20
C HIS A 122 -17.65 5.15 10.89
N GLY A 123 -17.97 4.84 12.15
CA GLY A 123 -17.09 4.09 13.06
C GLY A 123 -16.58 2.74 12.53
N SER A 124 -17.41 1.97 11.81
CA SER A 124 -16.97 0.69 11.23
C SER A 124 -15.98 0.88 10.08
N ALA A 125 -16.30 1.77 9.12
CA ALA A 125 -15.44 2.08 7.98
C ALA A 125 -14.12 2.72 8.41
N LYS A 126 -14.16 3.63 9.41
CA LYS A 126 -12.96 4.23 10.00
C LYS A 126 -12.03 3.15 10.57
N LYS A 127 -12.56 2.21 11.35
CA LYS A 127 -11.79 1.12 11.93
C LYS A 127 -11.20 0.21 10.86
N THR A 128 -11.96 -0.11 9.81
CA THR A 128 -11.47 -0.91 8.68
C THR A 128 -10.32 -0.20 7.96
N LYS A 129 -10.44 1.10 7.70
CA LYS A 129 -9.37 1.92 7.11
C LYS A 129 -8.10 1.87 7.94
N GLU A 130 -8.21 2.10 9.26
CA GLU A 130 -7.07 2.09 10.18
C GLU A 130 -6.37 0.73 10.20
N LEU A 131 -7.12 -0.38 10.22
CA LEU A 131 -6.57 -1.73 10.15
C LEU A 131 -5.84 -1.98 8.82
N MET A 132 -6.41 -1.57 7.69
CA MET A 132 -5.76 -1.74 6.38
C MET A 132 -4.47 -0.92 6.28
N LEU A 133 -4.45 0.31 6.79
CA LEU A 133 -3.25 1.14 6.84
C LEU A 133 -2.16 0.50 7.72
N HIS A 134 -2.55 -0.02 8.89
CA HIS A 134 -1.68 -0.70 9.84
C HIS A 134 -1.02 -1.93 9.22
N ASP A 135 -1.82 -2.85 8.68
CA ASP A 135 -1.32 -4.09 8.06
C ASP A 135 -0.44 -3.80 6.85
N THR A 136 -0.82 -2.82 6.02
CA THR A 136 -0.02 -2.40 4.86
C THR A 136 1.33 -1.83 5.30
N PHE A 137 1.36 -0.98 6.31
CA PHE A 137 2.60 -0.40 6.83
C PHE A 137 3.54 -1.48 7.37
N LEU A 138 3.03 -2.37 8.22
CA LEU A 138 3.82 -3.48 8.78
C LEU A 138 4.28 -4.50 7.76
N GLY A 139 3.55 -4.64 6.63
CA GLY A 139 3.95 -5.48 5.49
C GLY A 139 4.95 -4.81 4.55
N ALA A 140 5.03 -3.48 4.55
CA ALA A 140 5.91 -2.72 3.67
C ALA A 140 7.32 -2.51 4.23
N ILE A 141 7.51 -2.68 5.54
CA ILE A 141 8.79 -2.48 6.24
C ILE A 141 9.57 -3.80 6.36
N ASP A 142 10.81 -3.72 6.84
CA ASP A 142 11.65 -4.91 7.05
C ASP A 142 11.01 -5.90 8.05
N ASN A 143 11.13 -7.20 7.77
CA ASN A 143 10.51 -8.26 8.55
C ASN A 143 11.02 -8.32 10.00
N ALA A 144 12.26 -7.92 10.27
CA ALA A 144 12.78 -7.87 11.64
C ALA A 144 12.15 -6.71 12.42
N MET A 145 12.03 -5.54 11.80
CA MET A 145 11.37 -4.37 12.40
C MET A 145 9.87 -4.61 12.61
N SER A 146 9.19 -5.19 11.63
CA SER A 146 7.78 -5.58 11.73
C SER A 146 7.54 -6.53 12.91
N ARG A 147 8.40 -7.55 13.09
CA ARG A 147 8.34 -8.45 14.24
C ARG A 147 8.58 -7.73 15.57
N LYS A 148 9.52 -6.78 15.60
CA LYS A 148 9.81 -6.00 16.82
C LYS A 148 8.61 -5.14 17.22
N ILE A 149 7.99 -4.44 16.28
CA ILE A 149 6.77 -3.66 16.53
C ILE A 149 5.64 -4.58 16.99
N LYS A 150 5.40 -5.70 16.31
CA LYS A 150 4.35 -6.67 16.67
C LYS A 150 4.55 -7.33 18.03
N SER A 151 5.78 -7.36 18.55
CA SER A 151 6.09 -7.91 19.88
C SER A 151 5.63 -7.00 21.02
N ASP A 152 5.37 -5.72 20.75
CA ASP A 152 4.75 -4.80 21.71
C ASP A 152 3.26 -5.10 21.86
N SER A 153 2.75 -5.22 23.08
CA SER A 153 1.34 -5.51 23.34
C SER A 153 0.40 -4.41 22.87
N LYS A 154 0.89 -3.17 22.71
CA LYS A 154 0.07 -2.00 22.33
C LYS A 154 0.11 -1.68 20.84
N HIS A 155 0.86 -2.41 20.02
CA HIS A 155 1.03 -2.06 18.61
C HIS A 155 -0.27 -2.03 17.79
N ARG A 156 -1.31 -2.76 18.21
CA ARG A 156 -2.62 -2.80 17.54
C ARG A 156 -3.44 -1.55 17.74
N ASP A 157 -3.14 -0.77 18.78
CA ASP A 157 -3.83 0.48 19.10
C ASP A 157 -3.14 1.70 18.46
N LEU A 158 -1.98 1.49 17.82
CA LEU A 158 -1.23 2.55 17.15
C LEU A 158 -1.86 2.86 15.79
N ASN A 159 -2.13 4.14 15.56
CA ASN A 159 -2.47 4.63 14.23
C ASN A 159 -1.22 4.70 13.33
N LEU A 160 -1.42 4.99 12.04
CA LEU A 160 -0.34 4.99 11.06
C LEU A 160 0.80 5.98 11.41
N THR A 161 0.47 7.17 11.91
CA THR A 161 1.46 8.16 12.35
C THR A 161 2.29 7.60 13.50
N GLN A 162 1.64 7.03 14.51
CA GLN A 162 2.31 6.44 15.67
C GLN A 162 3.18 5.23 15.30
N LEU A 163 2.75 4.40 14.34
CA LEU A 163 3.58 3.33 13.80
C LEU A 163 4.83 3.86 13.10
N SER A 164 4.70 4.98 12.37
CA SER A 164 5.83 5.60 11.70
C SER A 164 6.86 6.15 12.69
N GLU A 165 6.40 6.80 13.76
CA GLU A 165 7.24 7.30 14.85
C GLU A 165 7.93 6.16 15.62
N GLU A 166 7.22 5.07 15.88
CA GLU A 166 7.79 3.90 16.55
C GLU A 166 8.85 3.21 15.69
N LEU A 167 8.64 3.13 14.38
CA LEU A 167 9.65 2.63 13.46
C LEU A 167 10.90 3.53 13.44
N ASP A 168 10.72 4.86 13.39
CA ASP A 168 11.82 5.82 13.48
C ASP A 168 12.60 5.65 14.79
N ARG A 169 11.90 5.48 15.93
CA ARG A 169 12.52 5.22 17.23
C ARG A 169 13.34 3.94 17.22
N LEU A 170 12.80 2.85 16.69
CA LEU A 170 13.50 1.56 16.59
C LEU A 170 14.72 1.67 15.67
N GLU A 171 14.61 2.32 14.52
CA GLU A 171 15.75 2.53 13.62
C GLU A 171 16.86 3.36 14.25
N LEU A 172 16.51 4.35 15.07
CA LEU A 172 17.49 5.13 15.83
C LEU A 172 18.22 4.25 16.85
N ILE A 173 17.48 3.45 17.63
CA ILE A 173 18.06 2.51 18.61
C ILE A 173 19.00 1.52 17.91
N TYR A 174 18.60 0.93 16.80
CA TYR A 174 19.47 0.00 16.07
C TYR A 174 20.74 0.67 15.54
N LYS A 175 20.68 1.94 15.11
CA LYS A 175 21.85 2.71 14.67
C LYS A 175 22.79 3.10 15.81
N THR A 176 22.27 3.30 17.02
CA THR A 176 23.05 3.76 18.18
C THR A 176 23.57 2.62 19.05
N THR A 177 22.88 1.47 19.09
CA THR A 177 23.21 0.35 19.98
C THR A 177 24.08 -0.71 19.32
N VAL A 178 24.19 -0.70 17.98
CA VAL A 178 25.13 -1.56 17.25
C VAL A 178 26.35 -0.70 16.90
N PRO A 179 27.54 -0.95 17.48
CA PRO A 179 28.75 -0.25 17.05
C PRO A 179 28.94 -0.52 15.56
N LYS A 180 29.30 0.53 14.80
CA LYS A 180 29.74 0.41 13.41
C LYS A 180 30.98 -0.49 13.36
N VAL A 181 30.78 -1.80 13.31
CA VAL A 181 31.79 -2.68 12.74
C VAL A 181 31.82 -2.32 11.27
N ASN A 182 32.92 -1.70 10.83
CA ASN A 182 33.18 -1.45 9.43
C ASN A 182 32.97 -2.75 8.64
N LEU A 183 31.82 -2.88 8.00
CA LEU A 183 31.63 -3.83 6.91
C LEU A 183 32.32 -3.20 5.69
N GLU A 184 33.65 -3.20 5.70
CA GLU A 184 34.40 -3.24 4.46
C GLU A 184 33.96 -4.51 3.74
N VAL A 185 33.31 -4.31 2.61
CA VAL A 185 32.85 -5.33 1.69
C VAL A 185 34.09 -6.02 1.12
N ASN A 186 34.65 -6.98 1.86
CA ASN A 186 35.52 -7.98 1.26
C ASN A 186 34.63 -9.02 0.61
N ASN A 187 34.56 -8.92 -0.72
CA ASN A 187 34.02 -9.93 -1.61
C ASN A 187 34.57 -11.32 -1.24
N PHE A 188 33.80 -12.10 -0.47
CA PHE A 188 34.07 -13.52 -0.31
C PHE A 188 33.06 -14.31 -1.12
N LYS A 189 33.58 -14.93 -2.18
CA LYS A 189 32.92 -16.01 -2.90
C LYS A 189 32.57 -17.11 -1.88
N THR A 190 31.33 -17.57 -1.98
CA THR A 190 30.78 -18.75 -1.33
C THR A 190 31.69 -19.96 -1.49
N THR A 191 32.14 -20.54 -0.38
CA THR A 191 32.47 -21.97 -0.29
C THR A 191 32.21 -22.50 1.11
N GLY A 192 31.18 -23.35 1.22
CA GLY A 192 31.16 -24.55 2.07
C GLY A 192 30.90 -24.36 3.56
N GLU A 193 29.79 -24.98 4.00
CA GLU A 193 29.32 -25.51 5.31
C GLU A 193 30.25 -25.63 6.55
N ALA A 194 31.51 -25.18 6.54
CA ALA A 194 32.41 -25.21 7.70
C ALA A 194 32.25 -24.01 8.65
N ASP A 195 31.61 -22.91 8.24
CA ASP A 195 31.57 -21.65 9.01
C ASP A 195 30.42 -21.54 10.02
N GLU A 196 29.36 -22.33 9.89
CA GLU A 196 28.20 -22.21 10.79
C GLU A 196 28.51 -22.76 12.20
N ILE A 197 29.36 -23.79 12.30
CA ILE A 197 29.79 -24.36 13.58
C ILE A 197 30.76 -23.41 14.29
N SER A 198 31.64 -22.73 13.55
CA SER A 198 32.58 -21.75 14.10
C SER A 198 31.88 -20.50 14.63
N LEU A 199 30.88 -19.98 13.90
CA LEU A 199 30.10 -18.82 14.36
C LEU A 199 29.26 -19.13 15.60
N ARG A 200 28.65 -20.32 15.68
CA ARG A 200 27.90 -20.72 16.88
C ARG A 200 28.79 -20.91 18.11
N LYS A 201 30.06 -21.29 17.92
CA LYS A 201 31.04 -21.40 19.02
C LYS A 201 31.46 -20.03 19.53
N ILE A 202 31.77 -19.10 18.63
CA ILE A 202 32.13 -17.70 18.97
C ILE A 202 30.97 -17.02 19.72
N ILE A 203 29.74 -17.16 19.22
CA ILE A 203 28.56 -16.58 19.88
C ILE A 203 28.34 -17.18 21.28
N ARG A 204 28.55 -18.48 21.47
CA ARG A 204 28.43 -19.11 22.80
C ARG A 204 29.50 -18.62 23.78
N GLU A 205 30.73 -18.45 23.32
CA GLU A 205 31.84 -18.01 24.16
C GLU A 205 31.67 -16.52 24.57
N GLU A 206 31.20 -15.66 23.66
CA GLU A 206 30.92 -14.26 24.00
C GLU A 206 29.70 -14.10 24.92
N VAL A 207 28.64 -14.89 24.72
CA VAL A 207 27.47 -14.87 25.61
C VAL A 207 27.83 -15.39 27.01
N ALA A 208 28.67 -16.43 27.13
CA ALA A 208 29.16 -16.91 28.42
C ALA A 208 30.04 -15.88 29.14
N ALA A 209 30.90 -15.15 28.41
CA ALA A 209 31.72 -14.09 28.96
C ALA A 209 30.91 -12.88 29.43
N ALA A 210 29.84 -12.52 28.72
CA ALA A 210 28.92 -11.46 29.13
C ALA A 210 28.14 -11.82 30.41
N LEU A 211 27.63 -13.06 30.50
CA LEU A 211 26.91 -13.55 31.67
C LEU A 211 27.80 -13.71 32.91
N SER A 212 29.09 -14.02 32.74
CA SER A 212 30.04 -14.07 33.86
C SER A 212 30.36 -12.69 34.44
N LYS A 213 30.27 -11.62 33.63
CA LYS A 213 30.49 -10.23 34.09
C LYS A 213 29.29 -9.64 34.84
N GLU A 214 28.06 -10.08 34.56
CA GLU A 214 26.87 -9.68 35.33
C GLU A 214 26.83 -10.32 36.73
N ASN A 215 27.41 -11.52 36.91
CA ASN A 215 27.45 -12.19 38.20
C ASN A 215 28.54 -11.67 39.16
N ASP A 216 29.64 -11.12 38.66
CA ASP A 216 30.69 -10.53 39.53
C ASP A 216 30.34 -9.10 39.98
N GLY A 217 29.56 -8.34 39.19
CA GLY A 217 29.13 -6.98 39.56
C GLY A 217 28.07 -6.91 40.67
N SER A 218 27.43 -8.03 41.01
CA SER A 218 26.36 -8.09 42.02
C SER A 218 26.86 -8.38 43.44
N ARG A 219 28.17 -8.61 43.63
CA ARG A 219 28.74 -9.04 44.92
C ARG A 219 29.42 -7.94 45.73
N GLU A 220 29.76 -6.81 45.11
CA GLU A 220 30.45 -5.70 45.80
C GLU A 220 29.51 -4.68 46.45
N THR A 221 28.21 -4.67 46.14
CA THR A 221 27.26 -3.70 46.70
C THR A 221 26.55 -4.14 47.98
N GLU A 222 26.72 -5.39 48.45
CA GLU A 222 26.09 -5.87 49.69
C GLU A 222 26.97 -5.73 50.95
N ASP A 223 28.27 -5.42 50.82
CA ASP A 223 29.18 -5.34 51.98
C ASP A 223 29.36 -3.91 52.55
N GLU A 224 28.92 -2.88 51.84
CA GLU A 224 29.02 -1.48 52.30
C GLU A 224 27.81 -0.99 53.11
N THR A 225 26.67 -1.69 53.07
CA THR A 225 25.46 -1.31 53.82
C THR A 225 25.40 -1.85 55.26
N LYS A 226 26.39 -2.63 55.71
CA LYS A 226 26.45 -3.16 57.09
C LYS A 226 27.41 -2.45 58.05
N ARG A 227 28.10 -1.37 57.64
CA ARG A 227 29.04 -0.64 58.52
C ARG A 227 28.54 0.68 59.10
N THR A 228 27.32 1.12 58.81
CA THR A 228 26.80 2.45 59.22
C THR A 228 25.66 2.41 60.24
N VAL A 229 25.37 1.26 60.84
CA VAL A 229 24.47 1.15 62.00
C VAL A 229 25.12 0.23 63.05
N GLY A 230 25.90 0.84 63.94
CA GLY A 230 26.54 0.21 65.09
C GLY A 230 27.15 1.27 65.98
#